data_AF-A0A2N2Z6A8-F1
#
_entry.id   AF-A0A2N2Z6A8-F1
#
_cell.length_a   1.000
_cell.length_b   1.000
_cell.length_c   1.000
_cell.angle_alpha   90.00
_cell.angle_beta   90.00
_cell.angle_gamma   90.00
#
_symmetry.space_group_name_H-M   'P 1'
#
loop_
_entity.id
_entity.type
_entity.pdbx_description
1 polymer ?
#
loop_
_entity_poly.entity_id
_entity_poly.type
_entity_poly.pdbx_seq_one_letter_code
_entity_poly.pdbx_strand_id
1 'polypeptide(L)'
;MKKIWKLVLTVFFLQILCTLNVSAQEFIGLNTKQLGENINIEYSIVGEQLGQVFSVTPNYSTDGGRSFKEMKTVSGYVGKSVLGGKNQVIIWNVLNDLPELQGDVIFKLTGNTQTTKALEDDFSKVLFKLESLHRTGENQLELILSIKNNGAPRDLKLINGLITISDFNRRNFDAQRGKLGDVVGSQRYSTPQLTIKTGETVKASFIFDRIPSDLDRVMRLNIGAELLTFSQFGLDNLEISTLQFRDFPISDKPTTSMSTTSSKRFEATTTASLNIQKPKPQAVKTDTKAPVISILLPESVTLIGSESTRGRPYAQSSSGLDDRRLRSVGTDEGITVTDANLFVKGTASDESGIFEVIVNGKNATLKPNNIFEATVNLKKGRNDIVIRSMDIHENSVERKFTVFYKDSPSQKVSSDTEELDLVFDAPRAPKYYAVIVGVNEYPDPGIASLDNPVRDAAMLAKVLVDKYTFDVNDIVFLKNPTRGQFIDELDK
;
A
#
# COMPACT_ATOMS: atom_id res chain seq x y z
N MET A 1 60.99 -7.09 68.97
CA MET A 1 60.34 -5.85 68.51
C MET A 1 60.41 -5.79 66.98
N LYS A 2 59.27 -5.57 66.30
CA LYS A 2 59.03 -4.85 65.01
C LYS A 2 60.25 -4.70 64.06
N LYS A 3 60.27 -4.95 62.75
CA LYS A 3 59.30 -4.95 61.63
C LYS A 3 60.14 -5.36 60.37
N ILE A 4 59.67 -6.21 59.44
CA ILE A 4 59.11 -5.82 58.12
C ILE A 4 60.14 -5.00 57.27
N TRP A 5 60.75 -5.54 56.20
CA TRP A 5 60.20 -5.52 54.83
C TRP A 5 60.83 -6.58 53.88
N LYS A 6 59.96 -7.37 53.26
CA LYS A 6 60.11 -7.98 51.91
C LYS A 6 59.48 -7.01 50.89
N LEU A 7 59.65 -7.33 49.59
CA LEU A 7 58.96 -6.81 48.38
C LEU A 7 59.65 -5.58 47.74
N VAL A 8 59.83 -5.43 46.41
CA VAL A 8 59.17 -6.00 45.22
C VAL A 8 60.17 -6.05 44.05
N LEU A 9 60.16 -7.15 43.28
CA LEU A 9 60.74 -7.26 41.94
C LEU A 9 59.65 -6.87 40.94
N THR A 10 59.74 -5.71 40.29
CA THR A 10 58.70 -5.23 39.36
C THR A 10 59.02 -5.71 37.95
N VAL A 11 58.25 -6.69 37.47
CA VAL A 11 58.22 -7.13 36.07
C VAL A 11 57.54 -6.04 35.24
N PHE A 12 58.25 -5.55 34.22
CA PHE A 12 57.74 -4.62 33.23
C PHE A 12 56.80 -5.36 32.26
N PHE A 13 55.50 -5.36 32.56
CA PHE A 13 54.48 -5.90 31.66
C PHE A 13 54.10 -4.81 30.65
N LEU A 14 54.67 -4.88 29.45
CA LEU A 14 54.33 -4.02 28.32
C LEU A 14 52.92 -4.43 27.83
N GLN A 15 51.88 -3.79 28.36
CA GLN A 15 50.54 -3.89 27.80
C GLN A 15 50.49 -3.16 26.47
N ILE A 16 50.56 -3.92 25.38
CA ILE A 16 50.05 -3.50 24.08
C ILE A 16 48.53 -3.36 24.26
N LEU A 17 48.07 -2.13 24.51
CA LEU A 17 46.67 -1.78 24.32
C LEU A 17 46.39 -1.93 22.83
N CYS A 18 45.91 -3.10 22.44
CA CYS A 18 45.21 -3.26 21.17
C CYS A 18 43.95 -2.41 21.27
N THR A 19 43.98 -1.21 20.69
CA THR A 19 42.80 -0.37 20.52
C THR A 19 41.87 -1.07 19.55
N LEU A 20 41.01 -1.94 20.08
CA LEU A 20 39.84 -2.39 19.35
C LEU A 20 39.01 -1.14 19.07
N ASN A 21 38.96 -0.73 17.79
CA ASN A 21 38.06 0.30 17.31
C ASN A 21 36.63 -0.21 17.52
N VAL A 22 36.04 0.08 18.69
CA VAL A 22 34.61 -0.06 18.88
C VAL A 22 33.98 1.12 18.14
N SER A 23 33.50 0.88 16.92
CA SER A 23 32.80 1.89 16.13
C SER A 23 31.59 2.39 16.94
N ALA A 24 31.60 3.69 17.26
CA ALA A 24 30.49 4.34 17.92
C ALA A 24 29.29 4.45 16.97
N GLN A 25 28.06 4.43 17.49
CA GLN A 25 26.89 4.79 16.70
C GLN A 25 27.02 6.23 16.19
N GLU A 26 26.74 6.44 14.91
CA GLU A 26 26.87 7.75 14.28
C GLU A 26 25.90 7.94 13.10
N PHE A 27 25.67 9.20 12.72
CA PHE A 27 25.03 9.54 11.47
C PHE A 27 26.08 9.71 10.37
N ILE A 28 25.84 9.12 9.19
CA ILE A 28 26.69 9.32 8.01
C ILE A 28 25.84 9.81 6.82
N GLY A 29 26.48 10.55 5.91
CA GLY A 29 25.85 10.99 4.66
C GLY A 29 24.70 11.99 4.86
N LEU A 30 24.79 12.87 5.87
CA LEU A 30 23.77 13.87 6.16
C LEU A 30 23.72 14.94 5.05
N ASN A 31 22.74 14.84 4.17
CA ASN A 31 22.55 15.72 3.03
C ASN A 31 21.14 16.30 3.02
N THR A 32 20.97 17.49 2.44
CA THR A 32 19.65 18.12 2.31
C THR A 32 19.34 18.48 0.87
N LYS A 33 18.06 18.35 0.49
CA LYS A 33 17.55 18.71 -0.83
C LYS A 33 16.23 19.44 -0.68
N GLN A 34 16.11 20.62 -1.30
CA GLN A 34 14.84 21.33 -1.42
C GLN A 34 14.01 20.70 -2.54
N LEU A 35 12.76 20.34 -2.24
CA LEU A 35 11.78 19.82 -3.19
C LEU A 35 10.47 20.63 -3.05
N GLY A 36 10.35 21.69 -3.85
CA GLY A 36 9.24 22.63 -3.73
C GLY A 36 9.26 23.36 -2.39
N GLU A 37 8.20 23.20 -1.61
CA GLU A 37 8.05 23.72 -0.24
C GLU A 37 8.62 22.79 0.85
N ASN A 38 9.02 21.57 0.48
CA ASN A 38 9.56 20.58 1.40
C ASN A 38 11.08 20.56 1.38
N ILE A 39 11.66 20.11 2.50
CA ILE A 39 13.08 19.78 2.60
C ILE A 39 13.21 18.30 2.93
N ASN A 40 13.94 17.58 2.08
CA ASN A 40 14.34 16.21 2.36
C ASN A 40 15.73 16.22 3.00
N ILE A 41 15.84 15.59 4.16
CA ILE A 41 17.08 15.36 4.89
C ILE A 41 17.40 13.88 4.79
N GLU A 42 18.41 13.55 3.99
CA GLU A 42 18.91 12.19 3.77
C GLU A 42 20.04 11.89 4.77
N TYR A 43 20.02 10.73 5.40
CA TYR A 43 21.08 10.29 6.33
C TYR A 43 21.11 8.76 6.45
N SER A 44 22.12 8.24 7.13
CA SER A 44 22.19 6.83 7.54
C SER A 44 22.61 6.73 9.01
N ILE A 45 22.18 5.69 9.71
CA ILE A 45 22.68 5.33 11.05
C ILE A 45 23.52 4.06 10.91
N VAL A 46 24.74 4.11 11.42
CA VAL A 46 25.70 2.98 11.40
C VAL A 46 26.29 2.73 12.79
N GLY A 47 26.94 1.57 12.97
CA GLY A 47 27.51 1.16 14.25
C GLY A 47 26.46 0.63 15.24
N GLU A 48 25.24 0.41 14.76
CA GLU A 48 24.14 -0.12 15.56
C GLU A 48 24.25 -1.63 15.78
N GLN A 49 23.61 -2.10 16.84
CA GLN A 49 23.36 -3.53 17.04
C GLN A 49 22.10 -3.97 16.29
N LEU A 50 21.98 -5.27 16.04
CA LEU A 50 20.81 -5.87 15.41
C LEU A 50 19.52 -5.49 16.16
N GLY A 51 18.57 -4.89 15.46
CA GLY A 51 17.29 -4.46 16.02
C GLY A 51 17.36 -3.23 16.94
N GLN A 52 18.51 -2.55 17.04
CA GLN A 52 18.63 -1.35 17.88
C GLN A 52 17.73 -0.22 17.37
N VAL A 53 17.00 0.40 18.31
CA VAL A 53 16.08 1.49 18.04
C VAL A 53 16.70 2.82 18.49
N PHE A 54 16.36 3.90 17.78
CA PHE A 54 16.85 5.24 18.00
C PHE A 54 15.71 6.24 18.13
N SER A 55 15.93 7.28 18.94
CA SER A 55 15.18 8.52 18.85
C SER A 55 15.93 9.47 17.94
N VAL A 56 15.33 9.87 16.82
CA VAL A 56 15.90 10.85 15.88
C VAL A 56 15.11 12.15 15.96
N THR A 57 15.79 13.25 16.27
CA THR A 57 15.20 14.59 16.41
C THR A 57 15.89 15.56 15.46
N PRO A 58 15.17 16.14 14.48
CA PRO A 58 15.71 17.13 13.56
C PRO A 58 15.51 18.56 14.09
N ASN A 59 16.57 19.35 13.98
CA ASN A 59 16.59 20.76 14.33
C ASN A 59 17.23 21.58 13.21
N TYR A 60 16.90 22.86 13.15
CA TYR A 60 17.50 23.80 12.21
C TYR A 60 17.93 25.09 12.92
N SER A 61 18.87 25.80 12.31
CA SER A 61 19.35 27.11 12.75
C SER A 61 19.43 28.07 11.56
N THR A 62 18.94 29.28 11.77
CA THR A 62 19.00 30.41 10.82
C THR A 62 19.91 31.53 11.34
N ASP A 63 20.61 31.31 12.44
CA ASP A 63 21.46 32.30 13.13
C ASP A 63 22.93 31.88 13.20
N GLY A 64 23.37 31.08 12.21
CA GLY A 64 24.73 30.57 12.12
C GLY A 64 25.07 29.52 13.19
N GLY A 65 24.07 28.79 13.70
CA GLY A 65 24.26 27.72 14.67
C GLY A 65 24.27 28.17 16.13
N ARG A 66 23.94 29.43 16.42
CA ARG A 66 23.87 29.95 17.80
C ARG A 66 22.69 29.37 18.57
N SER A 67 21.56 29.19 17.90
CA SER A 67 20.38 28.52 18.44
C SER A 67 19.80 27.52 17.45
N PHE A 68 19.19 26.45 17.96
CA PHE A 68 18.55 25.41 17.18
C PHE A 68 17.08 25.29 17.56
N LYS A 69 16.21 25.34 16.55
CA LYS A 69 14.76 25.15 16.69
C LYS A 69 14.40 23.76 16.16
N GLU A 70 13.48 23.08 16.83
CA GLU A 70 12.94 21.78 16.36
C GLU A 70 12.02 21.97 15.16
N MET A 71 12.12 21.06 14.19
CA MET A 71 11.15 20.96 13.09
C MET A 71 9.95 20.16 13.57
N LYS A 72 8.74 20.72 13.46
CA LYS A 72 7.53 20.10 14.02
C LYS A 72 6.77 19.32 12.95
N THR A 73 6.71 19.82 11.72
CA THR A 73 5.96 19.22 10.60
C THR A 73 6.82 18.26 9.78
N VAL A 74 7.36 17.24 10.45
CA VAL A 74 8.26 16.24 9.86
C VAL A 74 7.61 14.87 9.69
N SER A 75 8.02 14.15 8.66
CA SER A 75 7.63 12.76 8.40
C SER A 75 8.84 11.93 7.93
N GLY A 76 8.67 10.61 7.83
CA GLY A 76 9.75 9.68 7.45
C GLY A 76 10.44 9.04 8.66
N TYR A 77 11.75 8.84 8.58
CA TYR A 77 12.54 8.20 9.64
C TYR A 77 12.85 9.19 10.77
N VAL A 78 11.86 9.48 11.61
CA VAL A 78 11.97 10.47 12.69
C VAL A 78 11.21 10.02 13.94
N GLY A 79 11.57 10.55 15.10
CA GLY A 79 10.91 10.25 16.37
C GLY A 79 11.54 9.06 17.09
N LYS A 80 10.78 8.42 17.99
CA LYS A 80 11.29 7.48 19.01
C LYS A 80 11.44 6.03 18.55
N SER A 81 11.13 5.69 17.30
CA SER A 81 11.06 4.29 16.87
C SER A 81 11.78 4.05 15.55
N VAL A 82 12.93 4.71 15.36
CA VAL A 82 13.72 4.62 14.13
C VAL A 82 14.72 3.48 14.26
N LEU A 83 14.73 2.54 13.32
CA LEU A 83 15.77 1.51 13.22
C LEU A 83 17.04 2.09 12.59
N GLY A 84 18.20 1.45 12.80
CA GLY A 84 19.39 1.73 12.00
C GLY A 84 19.14 1.49 10.50
N GLY A 85 19.92 2.12 9.62
CA GLY A 85 19.63 2.03 8.18
C GLY A 85 20.51 2.90 7.30
N LYS A 86 20.69 2.50 6.04
CA LYS A 86 21.22 3.36 4.98
C LYS A 86 20.10 4.10 4.26
N ASN A 87 20.40 5.32 3.79
CA ASN A 87 19.53 6.13 2.92
C ASN A 87 18.15 6.43 3.54
N GLN A 88 18.11 6.68 4.84
CA GLN A 88 16.92 7.15 5.53
C GLN A 88 16.61 8.60 5.15
N VAL A 89 15.34 8.95 5.12
CA VAL A 89 14.87 10.28 4.72
C VAL A 89 13.89 10.84 5.73
N ILE A 90 14.11 12.09 6.12
CA ILE A 90 13.14 12.94 6.83
C ILE A 90 12.62 13.98 5.84
N ILE A 91 11.31 14.16 5.79
CA ILE A 91 10.65 15.18 4.96
C ILE A 91 10.07 16.22 5.89
N TRP A 92 10.54 17.46 5.79
CA TRP A 92 10.02 18.61 6.53
C TRP A 92 9.15 19.48 5.64
N ASN A 93 7.89 19.69 6.03
CA ASN A 93 7.02 20.69 5.40
C ASN A 93 7.29 22.06 6.03
N VAL A 94 8.13 22.85 5.38
CA VAL A 94 8.63 24.11 5.92
C VAL A 94 7.52 25.13 6.13
N LEU A 95 6.60 25.25 5.16
CA LEU A 95 5.58 26.30 5.16
C LEU A 95 4.44 26.10 6.19
N ASN A 96 4.36 24.90 6.78
CA ASN A 96 3.48 24.63 7.91
C ASN A 96 4.09 25.08 9.26
N ASP A 97 5.42 25.12 9.37
CA ASP A 97 6.12 25.56 10.58
C ASP A 97 6.53 27.04 10.53
N LEU A 98 6.82 27.55 9.34
CA LEU A 98 7.37 28.88 9.11
C LEU A 98 6.67 29.57 7.94
N PRO A 99 6.52 30.92 7.97
CA PRO A 99 6.00 31.65 6.83
C PRO A 99 6.93 31.60 5.60
N GLU A 100 8.25 31.53 5.85
CA GLU A 100 9.30 31.40 4.85
C GLU A 100 10.60 30.87 5.50
N LEU A 101 11.51 30.37 4.68
CA LEU A 101 12.86 29.97 5.07
C LEU A 101 13.83 30.33 3.94
N GLN A 102 14.70 31.32 4.19
CA GLN A 102 15.62 31.86 3.20
C GLN A 102 17.04 31.98 3.75
N GLY A 103 18.03 31.88 2.87
CA GLY A 103 19.45 32.03 3.19
C GLY A 103 20.09 30.73 3.66
N ASP A 104 21.23 30.87 4.35
CA ASP A 104 22.01 29.74 4.84
C ASP A 104 21.38 29.16 6.11
N VAL A 105 20.97 27.90 6.02
CA VAL A 105 20.32 27.16 7.11
C VAL A 105 21.19 25.99 7.50
N ILE A 106 21.47 25.87 8.80
CA ILE A 106 22.19 24.72 9.37
C ILE A 106 21.15 23.73 9.89
N PHE A 107 21.20 22.51 9.35
CA PHE A 107 20.41 21.37 9.79
C PHE A 107 21.22 20.56 10.80
N LYS A 108 20.58 20.11 11.87
CA LYS A 108 21.16 19.25 12.89
C LYS A 108 20.26 18.08 13.16
N LEU A 109 20.81 16.86 13.09
CA LEU A 109 20.14 15.67 13.59
C LEU A 109 20.74 15.28 14.93
N THR A 110 19.86 14.97 15.89
CA THR A 110 20.23 14.38 17.17
C THR A 110 19.67 12.97 17.25
N GLY A 111 20.54 11.99 17.49
CA GLY A 111 20.22 10.58 17.68
C GLY A 111 20.43 10.20 19.15
N ASN A 112 19.48 9.50 19.74
CA ASN A 112 19.66 8.87 21.04
C ASN A 112 19.37 7.38 20.92
N THR A 113 20.29 6.57 21.42
CA THR A 113 20.13 5.12 21.48
C THR A 113 19.01 4.74 22.45
N GLN A 114 18.15 3.81 22.03
CA GLN A 114 17.10 3.22 22.85
C GLN A 114 17.28 1.69 22.95
N THR A 115 16.26 1.02 23.47
CA THR A 115 16.23 -0.43 23.55
C THR A 115 16.26 -1.07 22.16
N THR A 116 16.62 -2.34 22.11
CA THR A 116 16.53 -3.16 20.90
C THR A 116 15.12 -3.72 20.75
N LYS A 117 14.61 -3.71 19.52
CA LYS A 117 13.36 -4.36 19.10
C LYS A 117 13.71 -5.54 18.21
N ALA A 118 13.06 -6.67 18.44
CA ALA A 118 13.20 -7.84 17.56
C ALA A 118 12.83 -7.47 16.12
N LEU A 119 13.71 -7.81 15.19
CA LEU A 119 13.36 -7.84 13.78
C LEU A 119 12.55 -9.11 13.54
N GLU A 120 11.28 -8.94 13.18
CA GLU A 120 10.34 -10.04 13.02
C GLU A 120 9.45 -9.83 11.82
N ASP A 121 9.03 -10.93 11.21
CA ASP A 121 8.11 -11.02 10.09
C ASP A 121 7.25 -12.28 10.29
N ASP A 122 6.05 -12.32 9.73
CA ASP A 122 5.14 -13.45 9.94
C ASP A 122 4.52 -13.97 8.66
N PHE A 123 4.25 -15.27 8.65
CA PHE A 123 3.62 -15.96 7.53
C PHE A 123 2.61 -16.97 8.08
N SER A 124 1.33 -16.79 7.73
CA SER A 124 0.25 -17.71 8.10
C SER A 124 0.21 -18.08 9.60
N LYS A 125 0.38 -17.06 10.45
CA LYS A 125 0.47 -17.15 11.92
C LYS A 125 1.74 -17.85 12.44
N VAL A 126 2.76 -18.04 11.61
CA VAL A 126 4.10 -18.45 12.04
C VAL A 126 4.99 -17.22 12.07
N LEU A 127 5.43 -16.84 13.27
CA LEU A 127 6.25 -15.65 13.50
C LEU A 127 7.73 -16.01 13.44
N PHE A 128 8.49 -15.34 12.58
CA PHE A 128 9.93 -15.49 12.41
C PHE A 128 10.62 -14.29 13.03
N LYS A 129 11.52 -14.53 13.98
CA LYS A 129 12.36 -13.52 14.60
C LYS A 129 13.81 -13.73 14.21
N LEU A 130 14.42 -12.69 13.66
CA LEU A 130 15.86 -12.64 13.40
C LEU A 130 16.59 -12.37 14.71
N GLU A 131 17.33 -13.36 15.20
CA GLU A 131 18.03 -13.26 16.48
C GLU A 131 19.50 -12.88 16.32
N SER A 132 20.15 -13.38 15.28
CA SER A 132 21.55 -13.11 15.03
C SER A 132 21.90 -13.33 13.57
N LEU A 133 22.75 -12.48 13.02
CA LEU A 133 23.53 -12.75 11.82
C LEU A 133 24.95 -12.30 12.10
N HIS A 134 25.88 -13.24 12.12
CA HIS A 134 27.21 -12.96 12.61
C HIS A 134 28.29 -13.73 11.87
N ARG A 135 29.52 -13.22 11.94
CA ARG A 135 30.71 -13.87 11.40
C ARG A 135 31.09 -15.07 12.27
N THR A 136 31.32 -16.22 11.64
CA THR A 136 31.87 -17.43 12.29
C THR A 136 33.32 -17.72 11.85
N GLY A 137 33.78 -17.03 10.82
CA GLY A 137 35.15 -17.03 10.30
C GLY A 137 35.31 -15.90 9.28
N GLU A 138 36.48 -15.78 8.66
CA GLU A 138 36.76 -14.67 7.72
C GLU A 138 35.75 -14.58 6.58
N ASN A 139 35.36 -15.73 6.02
CA ASN A 139 34.50 -15.81 4.83
C ASN A 139 33.18 -16.54 5.08
N GLN A 140 32.69 -16.58 6.33
CA GLN A 140 31.48 -17.32 6.69
C GLN A 140 30.56 -16.51 7.61
N LEU A 141 29.26 -16.63 7.38
CA LEU A 141 28.22 -16.11 8.26
C LEU A 141 27.33 -17.24 8.79
N GLU A 142 26.84 -17.07 10.01
CA GLU A 142 25.75 -17.85 10.59
C GLU A 142 24.56 -16.95 10.93
N LEU A 143 23.42 -17.30 10.33
CA LEU A 143 22.09 -16.78 10.63
C LEU A 143 21.43 -17.65 11.69
N ILE A 144 20.79 -17.02 12.68
CA ILE A 144 19.99 -17.67 13.71
C ILE A 144 18.60 -17.03 13.75
N LEU A 145 17.58 -17.87 13.67
CA LEU A 145 16.17 -17.50 13.72
C LEU A 145 15.47 -18.21 14.88
N SER A 146 14.48 -17.53 15.44
CA SER A 146 13.47 -18.14 16.32
C SER A 146 12.12 -18.09 15.65
N ILE A 147 11.46 -19.23 15.56
CA ILE A 147 10.26 -19.43 14.75
C ILE A 147 9.17 -19.96 15.66
N LYS A 148 8.08 -19.21 15.83
CA LYS A 148 6.96 -19.57 16.68
C LYS A 148 5.69 -19.79 15.88
N ASN A 149 5.09 -20.98 15.99
CA ASN A 149 3.79 -21.25 15.39
C ASN A 149 2.66 -20.77 16.32
N ASN A 150 1.88 -19.78 15.90
CA ASN A 150 0.69 -19.30 16.63
C ASN A 150 -0.64 -19.79 16.04
N GLY A 151 -0.63 -20.70 15.05
CA GLY A 151 -1.85 -21.34 14.54
C GLY A 151 -1.78 -22.86 14.62
N ALA A 152 -2.53 -23.57 13.77
CA ALA A 152 -2.63 -25.03 13.80
C ALA A 152 -1.27 -25.73 13.62
N PRO A 153 -1.11 -27.00 14.07
CA PRO A 153 0.06 -27.80 13.79
C PRO A 153 0.25 -27.98 12.28
N ARG A 154 1.48 -27.85 11.79
CA ARG A 154 1.81 -27.94 10.36
C ARG A 154 3.29 -28.23 10.16
N ASP A 155 3.65 -28.74 9.00
CA ASP A 155 5.05 -28.92 8.65
C ASP A 155 5.62 -27.61 8.11
N LEU A 156 6.69 -27.14 8.72
CA LEU A 156 7.49 -26.05 8.21
C LEU A 156 8.69 -26.64 7.47
N LYS A 157 8.85 -26.22 6.22
CA LYS A 157 10.00 -26.53 5.39
C LYS A 157 10.71 -25.25 4.99
N LEU A 158 12.02 -25.23 5.21
CA LEU A 158 12.90 -24.12 4.82
C LEU A 158 13.93 -24.65 3.83
N ILE A 159 13.99 -24.07 2.65
CA ILE A 159 14.91 -24.51 1.60
C ILE A 159 16.19 -23.69 1.72
N ASN A 160 17.34 -24.34 1.97
CA ASN A 160 18.62 -23.65 2.19
C ASN A 160 18.93 -22.63 1.08
N GLY A 161 18.81 -23.04 -0.19
CA GLY A 161 19.05 -22.19 -1.35
C GLY A 161 18.04 -21.04 -1.56
N LEU A 162 16.96 -20.99 -0.78
CA LEU A 162 15.99 -19.87 -0.76
C LEU A 162 16.15 -18.98 0.47
N ILE A 163 17.17 -19.24 1.30
CA ILE A 163 17.62 -18.32 2.33
C ILE A 163 18.76 -17.50 1.74
N THR A 164 18.47 -16.27 1.33
CA THR A 164 19.39 -15.46 0.51
C THR A 164 19.63 -14.09 1.12
N ILE A 165 20.90 -13.73 1.26
CA ILE A 165 21.36 -12.38 1.61
C ILE A 165 21.66 -11.61 0.33
N SER A 166 21.09 -10.42 0.18
CA SER A 166 21.48 -9.42 -0.81
C SER A 166 22.18 -8.25 -0.12
N ASP A 167 23.24 -7.74 -0.72
CA ASP A 167 23.97 -6.56 -0.25
C ASP A 167 23.69 -5.30 -1.07
N PHE A 168 24.23 -4.16 -0.62
CA PHE A 168 24.08 -2.87 -1.30
C PHE A 168 24.85 -2.78 -2.64
N ASN A 169 25.78 -3.70 -2.89
CA ASN A 169 26.48 -3.88 -4.16
C ASN A 169 25.72 -4.83 -5.11
N ARG A 170 24.49 -5.24 -4.74
CA ARG A 170 23.62 -6.15 -5.48
C ARG A 170 24.20 -7.57 -5.66
N ARG A 171 25.14 -7.98 -4.80
CA ARG A 171 25.61 -9.36 -4.70
C ARG A 171 24.60 -10.19 -3.90
N ASN A 172 24.43 -11.46 -4.27
CA ASN A 172 23.54 -12.40 -3.58
C ASN A 172 24.33 -13.58 -3.03
N PHE A 173 24.00 -14.01 -1.82
CA PHE A 173 24.63 -15.10 -1.11
C PHE A 173 23.56 -16.03 -0.55
N ASP A 174 23.50 -17.26 -1.05
CA ASP A 174 22.56 -18.26 -0.57
C ASP A 174 23.18 -19.09 0.55
N ALA A 175 22.36 -19.54 1.50
CA ALA A 175 22.80 -20.48 2.51
C ALA A 175 23.23 -21.80 1.87
N GLN A 176 24.36 -22.33 2.34
CA GLN A 176 24.92 -23.59 1.86
C GLN A 176 24.49 -24.76 2.73
N ARG A 177 24.16 -24.50 4.00
CA ARG A 177 23.74 -25.48 5.00
C ARG A 177 22.70 -24.85 5.91
N GLY A 178 21.82 -25.66 6.47
CA GLY A 178 20.78 -25.20 7.37
C GLY A 178 20.34 -26.27 8.35
N LYS A 179 19.78 -25.85 9.47
CA LYS A 179 19.22 -26.70 10.51
C LYS A 179 17.89 -26.09 10.96
N LEU A 180 16.84 -26.92 11.10
CA LEU A 180 15.53 -26.53 11.62
C LEU A 180 15.17 -27.48 12.77
N GLY A 181 15.13 -26.96 14.00
CA GLY A 181 15.08 -27.82 15.19
C GLY A 181 16.28 -28.77 15.17
N ASP A 182 16.06 -30.08 15.19
CA ASP A 182 17.10 -31.09 15.08
C ASP A 182 17.35 -31.61 13.64
N VAL A 183 16.59 -31.13 12.66
CA VAL A 183 16.66 -31.59 11.27
C VAL A 183 17.75 -30.82 10.53
N VAL A 184 18.77 -31.54 10.04
CA VAL A 184 19.94 -30.95 9.36
C VAL A 184 19.81 -31.10 7.85
N GLY A 185 19.93 -29.98 7.14
CA GLY A 185 20.13 -29.91 5.69
C GLY A 185 21.59 -29.61 5.36
N SER A 186 22.37 -30.65 5.09
CA SER A 186 23.84 -30.55 4.93
C SER A 186 24.31 -29.96 3.60
N GLN A 187 23.40 -29.64 2.66
CA GLN A 187 23.72 -29.15 1.32
C GLN A 187 22.81 -27.99 0.90
N ARG A 188 23.21 -27.21 -0.11
CA ARG A 188 22.48 -26.02 -0.59
C ARG A 188 21.04 -26.33 -1.04
N TYR A 189 20.80 -27.50 -1.62
CA TYR A 189 19.48 -27.90 -2.09
C TYR A 189 18.67 -28.68 -1.03
N SER A 190 19.22 -28.88 0.17
CA SER A 190 18.50 -29.54 1.25
C SER A 190 17.33 -28.69 1.74
N THR A 191 16.28 -29.38 2.15
CA THR A 191 15.02 -28.77 2.60
C THR A 191 14.66 -29.27 4.00
N PRO A 192 15.39 -28.85 5.05
CA PRO A 192 15.03 -29.22 6.42
C PRO A 192 13.56 -28.92 6.68
N GLN A 193 12.83 -29.95 7.13
CA GLN A 193 11.39 -29.93 7.35
C GLN A 193 11.09 -30.47 8.74
N LEU A 194 10.20 -29.78 9.47
CA LEU A 194 9.83 -30.12 10.84
C LEU A 194 8.36 -29.79 11.08
N THR A 195 7.61 -30.73 11.67
CA THR A 195 6.28 -30.45 12.21
C THR A 195 6.39 -29.54 13.43
N ILE A 196 5.75 -28.36 13.38
CA ILE A 196 5.71 -27.41 14.49
C ILE A 196 4.29 -27.33 15.08
N LYS A 197 4.14 -27.60 16.37
CA LYS A 197 2.86 -27.60 17.09
C LYS A 197 2.40 -26.17 17.39
N THR A 198 1.11 -26.01 17.68
CA THR A 198 0.55 -24.73 18.14
C THR A 198 1.26 -24.25 19.40
N GLY A 199 1.73 -23.01 19.39
CA GLY A 199 2.47 -22.36 20.48
C GLY A 199 3.95 -22.74 20.55
N GLU A 200 4.41 -23.75 19.79
CA GLU A 200 5.79 -24.21 19.80
C GLU A 200 6.73 -23.16 19.19
N THR A 201 7.90 -23.02 19.80
CA THR A 201 8.99 -22.19 19.29
C THR A 201 10.20 -23.06 18.99
N VAL A 202 10.67 -23.02 17.75
CA VAL A 202 11.84 -23.76 17.28
C VAL A 202 12.93 -22.81 16.80
N LYS A 203 14.18 -23.25 16.85
CA LYS A 203 15.31 -22.51 16.29
C LYS A 203 15.60 -23.00 14.88
N ALA A 204 16.02 -22.09 14.01
CA ALA A 204 16.66 -22.44 12.76
C ALA A 204 18.01 -21.73 12.65
N SER A 205 19.00 -22.40 12.05
CA SER A 205 20.27 -21.77 11.72
C SER A 205 20.69 -22.07 10.28
N PHE A 206 21.38 -21.11 9.65
CA PHE A 206 21.82 -21.22 8.27
C PHE A 206 23.24 -20.68 8.12
N ILE A 207 24.07 -21.41 7.38
CA ILE A 207 25.47 -21.06 7.15
C ILE A 207 25.67 -20.60 5.71
N PHE A 208 26.29 -19.44 5.54
CA PHE A 208 26.67 -18.86 4.26
C PHE A 208 28.18 -18.90 4.12
N ASP A 209 28.69 -19.49 3.04
CA ASP A 209 30.11 -19.55 2.74
C ASP A 209 30.50 -18.51 1.68
N ARG A 210 31.80 -18.23 1.56
CA ARG A 210 32.39 -17.31 0.56
C ARG A 210 31.87 -15.88 0.68
N ILE A 211 31.60 -15.46 1.92
CA ILE A 211 31.16 -14.11 2.21
C ILE A 211 32.37 -13.19 2.21
N PRO A 212 32.39 -12.12 1.39
CA PRO A 212 33.52 -11.21 1.35
C PRO A 212 33.62 -10.40 2.65
N SER A 213 34.84 -9.98 3.00
CA SER A 213 35.12 -9.24 4.24
C SER A 213 34.50 -7.84 4.27
N ASP A 214 34.12 -7.29 3.12
CA ASP A 214 33.47 -5.97 2.99
C ASP A 214 31.95 -6.01 3.22
N LEU A 215 31.37 -7.20 3.43
CA LEU A 215 29.95 -7.36 3.71
C LEU A 215 29.66 -7.21 5.21
N ASP A 216 29.49 -5.97 5.66
CA ASP A 216 29.20 -5.69 7.08
C ASP A 216 27.72 -5.37 7.35
N ARG A 217 26.91 -5.31 6.28
CA ARG A 217 25.51 -4.93 6.34
C ARG A 217 24.69 -5.61 5.27
N VAL A 218 23.55 -6.15 5.69
CA VAL A 218 22.58 -6.77 4.79
C VAL A 218 21.63 -5.72 4.27
N MET A 219 21.48 -5.62 2.95
CA MET A 219 20.42 -4.81 2.34
C MET A 219 19.08 -5.53 2.48
N ARG A 220 19.05 -6.84 2.20
CA ARG A 220 17.86 -7.68 2.31
C ARG A 220 18.23 -9.13 2.62
N LEU A 221 17.51 -9.75 3.53
CA LEU A 221 17.51 -11.20 3.77
C LEU A 221 16.13 -11.73 3.38
N ASN A 222 16.10 -12.64 2.43
CA ASN A 222 14.91 -13.37 2.03
C ASN A 222 14.91 -14.77 2.67
N ILE A 223 13.74 -15.20 3.14
CA ILE A 223 13.55 -16.55 3.70
C ILE A 223 12.38 -17.19 2.97
N GLY A 224 12.67 -18.11 2.04
CA GLY A 224 11.67 -18.96 1.43
C GLY A 224 11.17 -20.01 2.42
N ALA A 225 9.87 -19.97 2.73
CA ALA A 225 9.23 -20.89 3.65
C ALA A 225 8.01 -21.57 2.99
N GLU A 226 7.89 -22.86 3.23
CA GLU A 226 6.75 -23.69 2.84
C GLU A 226 6.07 -24.21 4.11
N LEU A 227 4.75 -24.05 4.18
CA LEU A 227 3.92 -24.58 5.26
C LEU A 227 2.96 -25.60 4.67
N LEU A 228 3.06 -26.86 5.12
CA LEU A 228 2.14 -27.91 4.76
C LEU A 228 1.16 -28.15 5.91
N THR A 229 -0.11 -27.81 5.67
CA THR A 229 -1.17 -28.03 6.67
C THR A 229 -1.89 -29.33 6.34
N PHE A 230 -1.88 -30.27 7.28
CA PHE A 230 -2.65 -31.50 7.15
C PHE A 230 -4.14 -31.16 7.24
N SER A 231 -4.88 -31.26 6.13
CA SER A 231 -6.34 -31.14 6.22
C SER A 231 -6.93 -32.46 6.67
N GLN A 232 -8.03 -32.37 7.44
CA GLN A 232 -8.82 -33.52 7.85
C GLN A 232 -9.37 -34.33 6.66
N PHE A 233 -9.45 -33.70 5.48
CA PHE A 233 -9.94 -34.31 4.24
C PHE A 233 -8.82 -34.83 3.30
N GLY A 234 -7.56 -34.85 3.75
CA GLY A 234 -6.45 -35.41 2.96
C GLY A 234 -5.97 -34.55 1.79
N LEU A 235 -6.35 -33.27 1.75
CA LEU A 235 -5.73 -32.24 0.94
C LEU A 235 -4.68 -31.51 1.77
N ASP A 236 -3.42 -31.88 1.66
CA ASP A 236 -2.36 -31.11 2.30
C ASP A 236 -2.31 -29.72 1.63
N ASN A 237 -2.59 -28.66 2.40
CA ASN A 237 -2.51 -27.30 1.88
C ASN A 237 -1.06 -26.83 1.96
N LEU A 238 -0.43 -26.66 0.80
CA LEU A 238 0.90 -26.09 0.69
C LEU A 238 0.80 -24.58 0.51
N GLU A 239 1.19 -23.84 1.53
CA GLU A 239 1.34 -22.39 1.47
C GLU A 239 2.81 -22.04 1.32
N ILE A 240 3.14 -21.15 0.39
CA ILE A 240 4.52 -20.72 0.12
C ILE A 240 4.58 -19.21 0.26
N SER A 241 5.59 -18.72 0.98
CA SER A 241 5.88 -17.29 1.06
C SER A 241 7.38 -17.05 1.18
N THR A 242 7.78 -15.80 0.93
CA THR A 242 9.14 -15.32 1.15
C THR A 242 9.10 -14.18 2.15
N LEU A 243 9.56 -14.43 3.37
CA LEU A 243 9.70 -13.40 4.41
C LEU A 243 10.90 -12.50 4.07
N GLN A 244 10.84 -11.24 4.49
CA GLN A 244 11.87 -10.25 4.15
C GLN A 244 12.30 -9.40 5.34
N PHE A 245 13.59 -9.51 5.68
CA PHE A 245 14.25 -8.62 6.63
C PHE A 245 15.11 -7.64 5.84
N ARG A 246 15.11 -6.36 6.22
CA ARG A 246 15.80 -5.31 5.45
C ARG A 246 16.73 -4.52 6.35
N ASP A 247 17.85 -4.14 5.74
CA ASP A 247 18.75 -3.09 6.21
C ASP A 247 19.21 -3.24 7.67
N PHE A 248 20.06 -4.24 7.94
CA PHE A 248 20.56 -4.51 9.29
C PHE A 248 22.05 -4.92 9.27
N PRO A 249 22.79 -4.66 10.37
CA PRO A 249 24.22 -4.94 10.45
C PRO A 249 24.51 -6.44 10.61
N ILE A 250 25.71 -6.83 10.24
CA ILE A 250 26.31 -8.12 10.56
C ILE A 250 27.23 -7.92 11.77
N SER A 251 27.10 -8.77 12.80
CA SER A 251 27.94 -8.69 13.99
C SER A 251 29.16 -9.62 13.89
N ASP A 252 30.23 -9.31 14.63
CA ASP A 252 31.42 -10.18 14.70
C ASP A 252 31.18 -11.44 15.54
N LYS A 253 30.16 -11.42 16.41
CA LYS A 253 29.83 -12.48 17.36
C LYS A 253 28.31 -12.66 17.43
N PRO A 254 27.83 -13.83 17.92
CA PRO A 254 26.40 -14.03 18.14
C PRO A 254 25.81 -12.91 19.00
N THR A 255 24.63 -12.43 18.62
CA THR A 255 23.93 -11.41 19.41
C THR A 255 23.36 -12.06 20.68
N THR A 256 24.04 -11.90 21.81
CA THR A 256 23.56 -12.38 23.12
C THR A 256 22.59 -11.39 23.72
N SER A 257 21.29 -11.69 23.64
CA SER A 257 20.17 -10.93 24.21
C SER A 257 20.02 -9.49 23.71
N MET A 258 18.87 -9.18 23.13
CA MET A 258 18.45 -7.83 22.75
C MET A 258 18.16 -6.96 23.98
N SER A 259 19.18 -6.69 24.80
CA SER A 259 19.09 -5.80 25.96
C SER A 259 20.34 -4.94 26.03
N THR A 260 20.25 -3.73 25.50
CA THR A 260 21.19 -2.67 25.85
C THR A 260 20.45 -1.46 26.40
N THR A 261 20.72 -1.17 27.67
CA THR A 261 20.25 -0.01 28.43
C THR A 261 21.38 1.00 28.55
N SER A 262 21.87 1.53 27.44
CA SER A 262 22.78 2.68 27.47
C SER A 262 22.39 3.65 26.37
N SER A 263 21.83 4.79 26.78
CA SER A 263 21.55 5.90 25.89
C SER A 263 22.87 6.60 25.57
N LYS A 264 23.39 6.36 24.37
CA LYS A 264 24.43 7.18 23.76
C LYS A 264 23.78 8.19 22.83
N ARG A 265 24.08 9.47 23.06
CA ARG A 265 23.69 10.59 22.20
C ARG A 265 24.77 10.81 21.13
N PHE A 266 24.34 11.02 19.89
CA PHE A 266 25.21 11.38 18.77
C PHE A 266 24.50 12.40 17.88
N GLU A 267 25.27 13.24 17.19
CA GLU A 267 24.74 14.36 16.40
C GLU A 267 25.51 14.51 15.09
N ALA A 268 24.85 15.06 14.08
CA ALA A 268 25.48 15.49 12.85
C ALA A 268 24.83 16.79 12.35
N THR A 269 25.63 17.61 11.66
CA THR A 269 25.16 18.87 11.07
C THR A 269 25.50 18.96 9.59
N THR A 270 24.67 19.69 8.85
CA THR A 270 24.91 20.03 7.45
C THR A 270 24.32 21.40 7.15
N THR A 271 24.80 22.08 6.11
CA THR A 271 24.35 23.43 5.76
C THR A 271 23.80 23.44 4.34
N ALA A 272 22.71 24.17 4.11
CA ALA A 272 22.20 24.44 2.78
C ALA A 272 21.65 25.86 2.65
N SER A 273 21.89 26.47 1.50
CA SER A 273 21.29 27.75 1.12
C SER A 273 19.92 27.50 0.49
N LEU A 274 18.87 28.11 1.05
CA LEU A 274 17.48 27.81 0.70
C LEU A 274 16.72 29.07 0.31
N ASN A 275 15.65 28.86 -0.47
CA ASN A 275 14.67 29.91 -0.76
C ASN A 275 13.27 29.27 -0.85
N ILE A 276 12.59 29.22 0.29
CA ILE A 276 11.23 28.68 0.42
C ILE A 276 10.33 29.81 0.93
N GLN A 277 9.33 30.16 0.14
CA GLN A 277 8.33 31.16 0.48
C GLN A 277 7.02 30.77 -0.19
N LYS A 278 5.88 31.15 0.40
CA LYS A 278 4.60 31.00 -0.28
C LYS A 278 4.65 31.75 -1.62
N PRO A 279 4.11 31.17 -2.71
CA PRO A 279 4.02 31.91 -3.97
C PRO A 279 3.25 33.21 -3.72
N LYS A 280 3.83 34.34 -4.11
CA LYS A 280 3.14 35.63 -4.07
C LYS A 280 1.85 35.47 -4.90
N PRO A 281 0.68 35.87 -4.38
CA PRO A 281 -0.54 35.92 -5.19
C PRO A 281 -0.24 36.79 -6.41
N GLN A 282 -0.25 36.19 -7.61
CA GLN A 282 -0.37 36.98 -8.82
C GLN A 282 -1.77 37.60 -8.77
N ALA A 283 -1.86 38.92 -8.94
CA ALA A 283 -3.15 39.59 -9.02
C ALA A 283 -3.92 39.00 -10.21
N VAL A 284 -4.90 38.14 -9.92
CA VAL A 284 -5.87 37.66 -10.91
C VAL A 284 -6.61 38.91 -11.38
N LYS A 285 -6.47 39.26 -12.66
CA LYS A 285 -7.43 40.16 -13.30
C LYS A 285 -8.74 39.39 -13.27
N THR A 286 -9.64 39.74 -12.35
CA THR A 286 -10.96 39.13 -12.29
C THR A 286 -11.77 39.68 -13.44
N ASP A 287 -11.86 38.93 -14.54
CA ASP A 287 -12.98 39.12 -15.45
C ASP A 287 -14.27 38.83 -14.67
N THR A 288 -15.26 39.69 -14.83
CA THR A 288 -16.56 39.57 -14.18
C THR A 288 -17.71 39.54 -15.19
N LYS A 289 -17.39 39.60 -16.49
CA LYS A 289 -18.35 39.48 -17.58
C LYS A 289 -18.58 37.99 -17.84
N ALA A 290 -19.81 37.65 -18.20
CA ALA A 290 -20.11 36.30 -18.66
C ALA A 290 -19.81 36.18 -20.16
N PRO A 291 -19.47 34.98 -20.65
CA PRO A 291 -19.25 34.71 -22.07
C PRO A 291 -20.41 35.15 -22.97
N VAL A 292 -20.12 35.42 -24.24
CA VAL A 292 -21.12 35.66 -25.29
C VAL A 292 -21.29 34.41 -26.14
N ILE A 293 -22.54 33.97 -26.35
CA ILE A 293 -22.90 32.80 -27.17
C ILE A 293 -23.66 33.22 -28.42
N SER A 294 -23.36 32.59 -29.56
CA SER A 294 -24.19 32.65 -30.77
C SER A 294 -24.39 31.27 -31.42
N ILE A 295 -25.45 31.09 -32.20
CA ILE A 295 -25.75 29.85 -32.94
C ILE A 295 -25.59 30.08 -34.43
N LEU A 296 -24.83 29.19 -35.06
CA LEU A 296 -24.60 29.13 -36.50
C LEU A 296 -25.49 28.08 -37.17
N LEU A 297 -25.68 26.93 -36.51
CA LEU A 297 -26.59 25.87 -36.93
C LEU A 297 -27.34 25.31 -35.71
N PRO A 298 -28.65 25.06 -35.82
CA PRO A 298 -29.52 25.31 -36.97
C PRO A 298 -29.72 26.82 -37.24
N GLU A 299 -29.92 27.19 -38.51
CA GLU A 299 -30.09 28.58 -38.91
C GLU A 299 -31.40 29.17 -38.37
N SER A 300 -31.46 30.50 -38.20
CA SER A 300 -32.67 31.24 -37.80
C SER A 300 -33.19 30.95 -36.39
N VAL A 301 -32.31 30.52 -35.48
CA VAL A 301 -32.64 30.34 -34.06
C VAL A 301 -32.44 31.62 -33.28
N THR A 302 -33.49 32.04 -32.57
CA THR A 302 -33.41 33.10 -31.56
C THR A 302 -33.07 32.51 -30.19
N LEU A 303 -31.92 32.89 -29.62
CA LEU A 303 -31.56 32.50 -28.25
C LEU A 303 -32.34 33.32 -27.22
N ILE A 304 -33.03 32.63 -26.31
CA ILE A 304 -33.82 33.20 -25.22
C ILE A 304 -33.24 32.78 -23.85
N GLY A 305 -33.53 33.59 -22.82
CA GLY A 305 -32.93 33.46 -21.49
C GLY A 305 -31.63 34.25 -21.34
N SER A 306 -31.32 34.72 -20.14
CA SER A 306 -30.09 35.48 -19.83
C SER A 306 -29.68 35.27 -18.37
N GLU A 307 -29.80 34.05 -17.85
CA GLU A 307 -29.39 33.76 -16.48
C GLU A 307 -27.85 33.73 -16.43
N SER A 308 -27.26 34.86 -16.08
CA SER A 308 -25.86 34.94 -15.68
C SER A 308 -25.76 34.53 -14.22
N THR A 309 -25.10 33.43 -13.91
CA THR A 309 -24.83 33.02 -12.52
C THR A 309 -23.32 32.93 -12.26
N ARG A 310 -22.92 33.41 -11.09
CA ARG A 310 -21.59 33.17 -10.52
C ARG A 310 -21.60 31.83 -9.79
N GLY A 311 -20.87 30.85 -10.31
CA GLY A 311 -20.35 29.71 -9.53
C GLY A 311 -21.36 28.85 -8.77
N ARG A 312 -22.27 28.16 -9.45
CA ARG A 312 -22.87 26.92 -8.91
C ARG A 312 -22.89 25.81 -9.97
N PRO A 313 -22.26 24.65 -9.73
CA PRO A 313 -22.54 23.46 -10.53
C PRO A 313 -23.96 23.00 -10.22
N TYR A 314 -24.85 22.99 -11.21
CA TYR A 314 -26.17 22.38 -11.05
C TYR A 314 -25.99 20.86 -10.92
N ALA A 315 -26.35 20.35 -9.74
CA ALA A 315 -26.66 18.94 -9.55
C ALA A 315 -27.73 18.54 -10.57
N GLN A 316 -27.56 17.36 -11.19
CA GLN A 316 -28.57 16.75 -12.05
C GLN A 316 -29.91 16.78 -11.32
N SER A 317 -30.88 17.52 -11.85
CA SER A 317 -32.24 17.53 -11.33
C SER A 317 -32.95 16.23 -11.72
N SER A 318 -32.80 15.24 -10.84
CA SER A 318 -33.76 14.15 -10.70
C SER A 318 -34.92 14.62 -9.81
N SER A 319 -35.93 15.27 -10.38
CA SER A 319 -37.28 15.30 -9.81
C SER A 319 -38.20 16.17 -10.66
N GLY A 320 -39.35 15.61 -11.00
CA GLY A 320 -40.49 16.40 -11.43
C GLY A 320 -41.04 17.27 -10.31
N LEU A 321 -41.88 18.21 -10.73
CA LEU A 321 -42.73 19.14 -9.97
C LEU A 321 -42.15 20.53 -9.63
N ASP A 322 -42.83 21.49 -10.28
CA ASP A 322 -43.15 22.86 -9.87
C ASP A 322 -42.10 23.97 -10.04
N ASP A 323 -42.21 24.66 -11.19
CA ASP A 323 -42.39 26.11 -11.12
C ASP A 323 -43.52 26.56 -12.08
N ARG A 324 -44.75 26.61 -11.54
CA ARG A 324 -45.86 27.35 -12.12
C ARG A 324 -45.65 28.84 -11.83
N ARG A 325 -44.75 29.48 -12.57
CA ARG A 325 -44.72 30.94 -12.72
C ARG A 325 -44.82 31.31 -14.19
N LEU A 326 -46.07 31.58 -14.58
CA LEU A 326 -46.43 32.33 -15.77
C LEU A 326 -45.64 33.66 -15.78
N ARG A 327 -44.63 33.75 -16.65
CA ARG A 327 -44.12 35.01 -17.17
C ARG A 327 -43.85 34.88 -18.66
N SER A 328 -44.53 35.76 -19.40
CA SER A 328 -44.38 36.13 -20.80
C SER A 328 -44.38 34.99 -21.83
N VAL A 329 -45.54 34.86 -22.47
CA VAL A 329 -45.68 34.39 -23.86
C VAL A 329 -44.66 35.11 -24.73
N GLY A 330 -43.56 34.42 -25.04
CA GLY A 330 -42.76 34.70 -26.23
C GLY A 330 -43.35 33.88 -27.36
N THR A 331 -43.47 34.48 -28.54
CA THR A 331 -43.95 33.86 -29.78
C THR A 331 -43.29 32.50 -30.04
N ASP A 332 -44.04 31.54 -30.59
CA ASP A 332 -43.61 30.19 -30.98
C ASP A 332 -42.55 30.21 -32.12
N GLU A 333 -41.42 30.88 -31.93
CA GLU A 333 -40.27 30.89 -32.85
C GLU A 333 -39.35 29.67 -32.63
N GLY A 334 -39.95 28.49 -32.49
CA GLY A 334 -39.21 27.23 -32.45
C GLY A 334 -39.05 26.65 -33.85
N ILE A 335 -37.90 26.05 -34.13
CA ILE A 335 -37.70 25.34 -35.40
C ILE A 335 -38.36 23.96 -35.33
N THR A 336 -38.87 23.46 -36.46
CA THR A 336 -39.37 22.07 -36.56
C THR A 336 -38.37 21.22 -37.33
N VAL A 337 -38.04 20.05 -36.78
CA VAL A 337 -37.12 19.08 -37.40
C VAL A 337 -37.77 17.69 -37.45
N THR A 338 -37.34 16.90 -38.43
CA THR A 338 -37.82 15.52 -38.64
C THR A 338 -36.83 14.46 -38.19
N ASP A 339 -35.58 14.85 -37.92
CA ASP A 339 -34.54 13.94 -37.45
C ASP A 339 -34.49 13.89 -35.92
N ALA A 340 -34.30 12.69 -35.37
CA ALA A 340 -34.15 12.48 -33.93
C ALA A 340 -32.86 13.09 -33.35
N ASN A 341 -31.91 13.48 -34.21
CA ASN A 341 -30.62 14.03 -33.84
C ASN A 341 -30.46 15.42 -34.44
N LEU A 342 -30.22 16.41 -33.58
CA LEU A 342 -29.94 17.78 -33.99
C LEU A 342 -28.45 18.07 -33.86
N PHE A 343 -27.82 18.49 -34.96
CA PHE A 343 -26.47 19.05 -34.92
C PHE A 343 -26.53 20.54 -34.57
N VAL A 344 -25.83 20.92 -33.50
CA VAL A 344 -25.73 22.29 -33.00
C VAL A 344 -24.31 22.77 -33.20
N LYS A 345 -24.16 23.91 -33.88
CA LYS A 345 -22.89 24.59 -34.08
C LYS A 345 -23.05 26.06 -33.70
N GLY A 346 -22.12 26.59 -32.92
CA GLY A 346 -22.17 27.99 -32.48
C GLY A 346 -20.81 28.56 -32.14
N THR A 347 -20.78 29.80 -31.67
CA THR A 347 -19.58 30.43 -31.12
C THR A 347 -19.76 30.77 -29.65
N ALA A 348 -18.68 30.67 -28.87
CA ALA A 348 -18.60 31.13 -27.50
C ALA A 348 -17.33 31.97 -27.33
N SER A 349 -17.45 33.20 -26.85
CA SER A 349 -16.30 34.10 -26.73
C SER A 349 -16.31 34.89 -25.43
N ASP A 350 -15.13 35.03 -24.84
CA ASP A 350 -14.87 35.84 -23.65
C ASP A 350 -13.44 36.40 -23.71
N GLU A 351 -13.17 37.56 -23.09
CA GLU A 351 -11.83 38.18 -23.08
C GLU A 351 -10.81 37.32 -22.31
N SER A 352 -11.26 36.58 -21.30
CA SER A 352 -10.45 35.65 -20.52
C SER A 352 -10.29 34.26 -21.17
N GLY A 353 -11.11 33.96 -22.17
CA GLY A 353 -11.12 32.67 -22.86
C GLY A 353 -12.15 31.70 -22.28
N ILE A 354 -12.62 30.77 -23.10
CA ILE A 354 -13.66 29.81 -22.73
C ILE A 354 -13.03 28.56 -22.12
N PHE A 355 -13.52 28.17 -20.94
CA PHE A 355 -13.15 26.93 -20.27
C PHE A 355 -13.97 25.75 -20.78
N GLU A 356 -15.30 25.89 -20.85
CA GLU A 356 -16.18 24.83 -21.35
C GLU A 356 -17.46 25.36 -22.01
N VAL A 357 -18.03 24.55 -22.91
CA VAL A 357 -19.39 24.73 -23.44
C VAL A 357 -20.16 23.41 -23.28
N ILE A 358 -21.38 23.50 -22.75
CA ILE A 358 -22.26 22.36 -22.47
C ILE A 358 -23.59 22.57 -23.17
N VAL A 359 -24.03 21.56 -23.93
CA VAL A 359 -25.30 21.53 -24.66
C VAL A 359 -26.17 20.39 -24.12
N ASN A 360 -27.35 20.70 -23.57
CA ASN A 360 -28.25 19.76 -22.90
C ASN A 360 -27.53 18.85 -21.87
N GLY A 361 -26.67 19.46 -21.05
CA GLY A 361 -25.93 18.77 -19.99
C GLY A 361 -24.73 17.92 -20.46
N LYS A 362 -24.42 17.90 -21.77
CA LYS A 362 -23.25 17.20 -22.33
C LYS A 362 -22.19 18.19 -22.83
N ASN A 363 -20.91 17.87 -22.64
CA ASN A 363 -19.80 18.69 -23.13
C ASN A 363 -19.81 18.75 -24.68
N ALA A 364 -19.78 19.97 -25.22
CA ALA A 364 -19.60 20.21 -26.64
C ALA A 364 -18.11 20.19 -27.01
N THR A 365 -17.81 19.91 -28.27
CA THR A 365 -16.44 19.98 -28.79
C THR A 365 -16.10 21.43 -29.10
N LEU A 366 -15.24 22.06 -28.30
CA LEU A 366 -14.77 23.44 -28.52
C LEU A 366 -13.47 23.44 -29.35
N LYS A 367 -13.49 24.12 -30.50
CA LYS A 367 -12.35 24.27 -31.42
C LYS A 367 -11.53 25.53 -31.11
N PRO A 368 -10.24 25.59 -31.51
CA PRO A 368 -9.36 26.74 -31.25
C PRO A 368 -9.84 28.10 -31.78
N ASN A 369 -10.79 28.10 -32.71
CA ASN A 369 -11.42 29.30 -33.28
C ASN A 369 -12.72 29.70 -32.56
N ASN A 370 -12.91 29.28 -31.30
CA ASN A 370 -14.08 29.57 -30.47
C ASN A 370 -15.41 29.03 -31.02
N ILE A 371 -15.35 28.05 -31.93
CA ILE A 371 -16.52 27.34 -32.45
C ILE A 371 -16.76 26.11 -31.59
N PHE A 372 -18.00 25.93 -31.12
CA PHE A 372 -18.42 24.69 -30.47
C PHE A 372 -19.35 23.87 -31.35
N GLU A 373 -19.27 22.55 -31.24
CA GLU A 373 -20.09 21.58 -31.97
C GLU A 373 -20.63 20.50 -31.02
N ALA A 374 -21.92 20.19 -31.13
CA ALA A 374 -22.59 19.16 -30.34
C ALA A 374 -23.73 18.50 -31.11
N THR A 375 -24.01 17.22 -30.83
CA THR A 375 -25.20 16.52 -31.35
C THR A 375 -26.14 16.21 -30.20
N VAL A 376 -27.41 16.63 -30.34
CA VAL A 376 -28.45 16.49 -29.33
C VAL A 376 -29.52 15.51 -29.80
N ASN A 377 -29.81 14.51 -28.97
CA ASN A 377 -30.91 13.58 -29.22
C ASN A 377 -32.21 14.24 -28.75
N LEU A 378 -33.19 14.33 -29.64
CA LEU A 378 -34.48 14.95 -29.40
C LEU A 378 -35.52 13.93 -28.97
N LYS A 379 -36.39 14.31 -28.04
CA LYS A 379 -37.62 13.60 -27.71
C LYS A 379 -38.74 14.07 -28.61
N LYS A 380 -39.67 13.19 -28.99
CA LYS A 380 -40.85 13.59 -29.77
C LYS A 380 -41.57 14.76 -29.08
N GLY A 381 -41.99 15.75 -29.85
CA GLY A 381 -42.60 16.98 -29.36
C GLY A 381 -41.59 18.10 -29.12
N ARG A 382 -41.90 18.96 -28.15
CA ARG A 382 -41.09 20.15 -27.82
C ARG A 382 -39.84 19.75 -27.04
N ASN A 383 -38.69 20.21 -27.50
CA ASN A 383 -37.39 20.12 -26.81
C ASN A 383 -36.88 21.54 -26.59
N ASP A 384 -36.54 21.89 -25.36
CA ASP A 384 -35.77 23.09 -25.06
C ASP A 384 -34.28 22.68 -25.12
N ILE A 385 -33.53 23.28 -26.04
CA ILE A 385 -32.08 23.06 -26.18
C ILE A 385 -31.37 24.12 -25.36
N VAL A 386 -30.71 23.71 -24.28
CA VAL A 386 -30.03 24.56 -23.32
C VAL A 386 -28.53 24.53 -23.58
N ILE A 387 -27.90 25.70 -23.64
CA ILE A 387 -26.48 25.89 -23.92
C ILE A 387 -25.90 26.76 -22.81
N ARG A 388 -24.89 26.22 -22.13
CA ARG A 388 -24.12 26.91 -21.10
C ARG A 388 -22.68 27.07 -21.56
N SER A 389 -22.13 28.27 -21.42
CA SER A 389 -20.70 28.55 -21.63
C SER A 389 -20.09 29.09 -20.35
N MET A 390 -18.88 28.67 -20.02
CA MET A 390 -18.13 29.12 -18.84
C MET A 390 -16.72 29.55 -19.24
N ASP A 391 -16.27 30.68 -18.73
CA ASP A 391 -14.90 31.17 -18.92
C ASP A 391 -13.90 30.55 -17.92
N ILE A 392 -12.62 30.89 -18.04
CA ILE A 392 -11.56 30.41 -17.11
C ILE A 392 -11.64 31.00 -15.69
N HIS A 393 -12.54 31.95 -15.47
CA HIS A 393 -12.81 32.59 -14.18
C HIS A 393 -14.18 32.19 -13.61
N GLU A 394 -14.80 31.15 -14.16
CA GLU A 394 -16.09 30.59 -13.76
C GLU A 394 -17.30 31.53 -13.93
N ASN A 395 -17.17 32.61 -14.72
CA ASN A 395 -18.36 33.34 -15.16
C ASN A 395 -19.07 32.51 -16.22
N SER A 396 -20.39 32.42 -16.09
CA SER A 396 -21.19 31.58 -16.97
C SER A 396 -22.43 32.29 -17.49
N VAL A 397 -22.84 31.90 -18.69
CA VAL A 397 -24.13 32.28 -19.28
C VAL A 397 -24.85 31.02 -19.73
N GLU A 398 -26.16 30.99 -19.51
CA GLU A 398 -27.05 29.98 -20.07
C GLU A 398 -28.05 30.62 -21.04
N ARG A 399 -28.17 30.02 -22.22
CA ARG A 399 -29.12 30.39 -23.28
C ARG A 399 -29.88 29.16 -23.72
N LYS A 400 -31.12 29.33 -24.19
CA LYS A 400 -31.88 28.23 -24.75
C LYS A 400 -32.63 28.60 -26.03
N PHE A 401 -33.02 27.60 -26.79
CA PHE A 401 -33.96 27.74 -27.89
C PHE A 401 -34.85 26.51 -28.02
N THR A 402 -35.98 26.66 -28.71
CA THR A 402 -37.01 25.61 -28.79
C THR A 402 -36.93 24.86 -30.13
N VAL A 403 -36.99 23.52 -30.07
CA VAL A 403 -37.01 22.63 -31.23
C VAL A 403 -38.17 21.66 -31.12
N PHE A 404 -39.02 21.62 -32.13
CA PHE A 404 -40.13 20.66 -32.22
C PHE A 404 -39.70 19.48 -33.11
N TYR A 405 -39.46 18.34 -32.47
CA TYR A 405 -39.21 17.09 -33.19
C TYR A 405 -40.54 16.41 -33.46
N LYS A 406 -40.93 16.36 -34.74
CA LYS A 406 -42.11 15.60 -35.18
C LYS A 406 -41.61 14.43 -36.02
N ASP A 407 -41.53 13.26 -35.41
CA ASP A 407 -41.66 12.04 -36.18
C ASP A 407 -43.03 12.05 -36.85
N SER A 408 -43.07 11.59 -38.11
CA SER A 408 -44.31 11.37 -38.85
C SER A 408 -45.41 10.76 -37.94
N PRO A 409 -46.68 11.20 -38.09
CA PRO A 409 -47.60 11.37 -36.97
C PRO A 409 -48.08 10.02 -36.43
N SER A 410 -47.88 9.73 -35.14
CA SER A 410 -48.86 9.06 -34.25
C SER A 410 -48.31 8.71 -32.85
N GLN A 411 -49.07 9.18 -31.85
CA GLN A 411 -49.40 8.57 -30.54
C GLN A 411 -48.43 8.46 -29.34
N LYS A 412 -49.10 8.48 -28.16
CA LYS A 412 -48.72 8.78 -26.77
C LYS A 412 -48.14 7.58 -25.97
N VAL A 413 -47.45 7.87 -24.87
CA VAL A 413 -46.86 6.93 -23.89
C VAL A 413 -47.54 7.05 -22.51
N SER A 414 -47.67 5.94 -21.79
CA SER A 414 -48.06 5.82 -20.36
C SER A 414 -46.91 5.27 -19.50
N SER A 415 -46.96 5.58 -18.21
CA SER A 415 -45.92 5.43 -17.17
C SER A 415 -45.95 4.08 -16.43
N ASP A 416 -44.79 3.66 -15.91
CA ASP A 416 -44.55 2.47 -15.08
C ASP A 416 -44.58 2.76 -13.56
N THR A 417 -44.76 1.65 -12.84
CA THR A 417 -45.19 1.42 -11.46
C THR A 417 -44.06 1.38 -10.42
N GLU A 418 -44.47 1.60 -9.17
CA GLU A 418 -43.88 1.24 -7.86
C GLU A 418 -43.43 -0.26 -7.83
N GLU A 419 -42.70 -0.83 -6.86
CA GLU A 419 -42.61 -0.63 -5.42
C GLU A 419 -41.50 -1.60 -4.91
N LEU A 420 -40.92 -1.32 -3.75
CA LEU A 420 -39.98 -2.19 -3.07
C LEU A 420 -40.40 -2.25 -1.61
N ASP A 421 -40.78 -3.43 -1.12
CA ASP A 421 -40.88 -3.65 0.32
C ASP A 421 -40.70 -5.13 0.69
N LEU A 422 -40.05 -5.35 1.84
CA LEU A 422 -40.41 -6.28 2.92
C LEU A 422 -39.19 -6.81 3.70
N VAL A 423 -39.29 -6.63 5.03
CA VAL A 423 -38.33 -6.93 6.10
C VAL A 423 -38.65 -8.27 6.77
N PHE A 424 -37.59 -8.95 7.22
CA PHE A 424 -37.53 -10.30 7.78
C PHE A 424 -37.99 -10.44 9.25
N ASP A 425 -38.58 -11.60 9.55
CA ASP A 425 -38.66 -12.21 10.88
C ASP A 425 -37.70 -13.43 10.89
N ALA A 426 -36.74 -13.51 11.81
CA ALA A 426 -35.60 -14.43 11.70
C ALA A 426 -35.84 -15.80 12.37
N PRO A 427 -35.74 -16.94 11.64
CA PRO A 427 -35.60 -18.27 12.25
C PRO A 427 -34.14 -18.53 12.65
N ARG A 428 -33.93 -19.39 13.66
CA ARG A 428 -32.60 -19.91 14.03
C ARG A 428 -31.88 -20.44 12.80
N ALA A 429 -30.60 -20.09 12.66
CA ALA A 429 -29.79 -20.52 11.52
C ALA A 429 -29.85 -22.05 11.36
N PRO A 430 -30.15 -22.56 10.16
CA PRO A 430 -30.18 -24.00 9.90
C PRO A 430 -28.78 -24.59 10.11
N LYS A 431 -28.75 -25.83 10.62
CA LYS A 431 -27.52 -26.62 10.76
C LYS A 431 -27.34 -27.46 9.49
N TYR A 432 -26.14 -27.45 8.93
CA TYR A 432 -25.85 -28.07 7.64
C TYR A 432 -24.96 -29.31 7.80
N TYR A 433 -25.29 -30.38 7.07
CA TYR A 433 -24.61 -31.67 7.10
C TYR A 433 -24.23 -32.09 5.68
N ALA A 434 -23.07 -32.72 5.50
CA ALA A 434 -22.65 -33.22 4.20
C ALA A 434 -21.97 -34.60 4.29
N VAL A 435 -22.35 -35.51 3.40
CA VAL A 435 -21.57 -36.73 3.10
C VAL A 435 -20.97 -36.54 1.72
N ILE A 436 -19.64 -36.51 1.64
CA ILE A 436 -18.90 -36.20 0.42
C ILE A 436 -18.02 -37.39 0.07
N VAL A 437 -18.17 -37.88 -1.15
CA VAL A 437 -17.53 -39.12 -1.60
C VAL A 437 -16.68 -38.88 -2.82
N GLY A 438 -15.43 -39.33 -2.75
CA GLY A 438 -14.52 -39.36 -3.89
C GLY A 438 -14.03 -40.78 -4.13
N VAL A 439 -14.17 -41.27 -5.36
CA VAL A 439 -13.74 -42.61 -5.77
C VAL A 439 -12.75 -42.48 -6.93
N ASN A 440 -11.47 -42.66 -6.62
CA ASN A 440 -10.38 -42.77 -7.58
C ASN A 440 -10.15 -44.23 -7.97
N GLU A 441 -10.22 -45.14 -7.00
CA GLU A 441 -9.78 -46.53 -7.17
C GLU A 441 -10.98 -47.47 -7.09
N TYR A 442 -11.11 -48.32 -8.11
CA TYR A 442 -12.18 -49.31 -8.21
C TYR A 442 -11.59 -50.72 -8.03
N PRO A 443 -12.15 -51.55 -7.13
CA PRO A 443 -11.68 -52.93 -6.96
C PRO A 443 -11.88 -53.82 -8.18
N ASP A 444 -12.81 -53.45 -9.08
CA ASP A 444 -13.06 -54.17 -10.32
C ASP A 444 -11.94 -53.88 -11.33
N PRO A 445 -11.15 -54.89 -11.75
CA PRO A 445 -10.05 -54.69 -12.70
C PRO A 445 -10.51 -54.28 -14.11
N GLY A 446 -11.81 -54.40 -14.42
CA GLY A 446 -12.42 -53.89 -15.65
C GLY A 446 -12.70 -52.38 -15.62
N ILE A 447 -12.53 -51.71 -14.48
CA ILE A 447 -12.74 -50.28 -14.32
C ILE A 447 -11.38 -49.59 -14.08
N ALA A 448 -11.04 -48.63 -14.94
CA ALA A 448 -9.81 -47.86 -14.80
C ALA A 448 -9.88 -46.93 -13.59
N SER A 449 -8.78 -46.81 -12.86
CA SER A 449 -8.63 -45.80 -11.81
C SER A 449 -8.68 -44.38 -12.40
N LEU A 450 -9.19 -43.45 -11.60
CA LEU A 450 -9.31 -42.03 -11.90
C LEU A 450 -8.38 -41.24 -10.98
N ASP A 451 -7.85 -40.11 -11.46
CA ASP A 451 -6.84 -39.35 -10.71
C ASP A 451 -7.43 -38.30 -9.76
N ASN A 452 -8.55 -37.66 -10.14
CA ASN A 452 -9.04 -36.43 -9.51
C ASN A 452 -10.27 -36.54 -8.58
N PRO A 453 -11.19 -37.52 -8.68
CA PRO A 453 -12.42 -37.52 -7.87
C PRO A 453 -12.24 -37.37 -6.36
N VAL A 454 -11.23 -37.99 -5.75
CA VAL A 454 -10.91 -37.84 -4.32
C VAL A 454 -10.48 -36.41 -4.00
N ARG A 455 -9.69 -35.79 -4.88
CA ARG A 455 -9.23 -34.40 -4.73
C ARG A 455 -10.42 -33.44 -4.85
N ASP A 456 -11.29 -33.64 -5.83
CA ASP A 456 -12.47 -32.81 -6.06
C ASP A 456 -13.43 -32.86 -4.86
N ALA A 457 -13.67 -34.06 -4.36
CA ALA A 457 -14.51 -34.30 -3.19
C ALA A 457 -13.93 -33.63 -1.93
N ALA A 458 -12.63 -33.73 -1.70
CA ALA A 458 -11.99 -33.02 -0.58
C ALA A 458 -12.00 -31.48 -0.77
N MET A 459 -11.89 -30.97 -2.00
CA MET A 459 -11.95 -29.52 -2.27
C MET A 459 -13.36 -28.99 -2.01
N LEU A 460 -14.39 -29.75 -2.38
CA LEU A 460 -15.78 -29.42 -2.06
C LEU A 460 -15.99 -29.35 -0.55
N ALA A 461 -15.51 -30.35 0.21
CA ALA A 461 -15.59 -30.35 1.68
C ALA A 461 -14.94 -29.09 2.28
N LYS A 462 -13.74 -28.73 1.79
CA LYS A 462 -13.05 -27.50 2.18
C LYS A 462 -13.87 -26.24 1.87
N VAL A 463 -14.46 -26.15 0.68
CA VAL A 463 -15.30 -25.00 0.30
C VAL A 463 -16.51 -24.89 1.23
N LEU A 464 -17.16 -25.99 1.58
CA LEU A 464 -18.31 -25.98 2.49
C LEU A 464 -17.96 -25.46 3.89
N VAL A 465 -16.76 -25.76 4.41
CA VAL A 465 -16.31 -25.24 5.71
C VAL A 465 -15.81 -23.80 5.61
N ASP A 466 -14.98 -23.49 4.61
CA ASP A 466 -14.29 -22.21 4.53
C ASP A 466 -15.17 -21.07 4.01
N LYS A 467 -16.18 -21.39 3.18
CA LYS A 467 -17.01 -20.41 2.46
C LYS A 467 -18.50 -20.52 2.77
N TYR A 468 -18.93 -21.64 3.36
CA TYR A 468 -20.31 -21.83 3.79
C TYR A 468 -20.36 -22.09 5.30
N THR A 469 -21.55 -22.17 5.86
CA THR A 469 -21.80 -22.28 7.30
C THR A 469 -21.85 -23.73 7.79
N PHE A 470 -21.13 -24.65 7.13
CA PHE A 470 -21.03 -26.03 7.60
C PHE A 470 -20.03 -26.12 8.74
N ASP A 471 -20.41 -26.80 9.82
CA ASP A 471 -19.45 -27.18 10.87
C ASP A 471 -18.65 -28.38 10.36
N VAL A 472 -17.33 -28.37 10.58
CA VAL A 472 -16.44 -29.44 10.16
C VAL A 472 -16.80 -30.80 10.78
N ASN A 473 -17.41 -30.81 11.96
CA ASN A 473 -17.81 -32.04 12.64
C ASN A 473 -19.06 -32.68 12.02
N ASP A 474 -19.79 -31.95 11.17
CA ASP A 474 -21.01 -32.40 10.49
C ASP A 474 -20.76 -32.74 9.01
N ILE A 475 -19.49 -32.79 8.59
CA ILE A 475 -19.07 -33.24 7.26
C ILE A 475 -18.35 -34.58 7.37
N VAL A 476 -18.87 -35.56 6.64
CA VAL A 476 -18.25 -36.89 6.50
C VAL A 476 -17.65 -37.04 5.12
N PHE A 477 -16.36 -37.35 5.06
CA PHE A 477 -15.63 -37.55 3.82
C PHE A 477 -15.26 -39.02 3.65
N LEU A 478 -15.72 -39.64 2.56
CA LEU A 478 -15.46 -41.03 2.22
C LEU A 478 -14.53 -41.12 1.01
N LYS A 479 -13.29 -41.57 1.24
CA LYS A 479 -12.29 -41.83 0.19
C LYS A 479 -12.32 -43.28 -0.25
N ASN A 480 -12.56 -43.53 -1.53
CA ASN A 480 -12.65 -44.87 -2.12
C ASN A 480 -13.51 -45.85 -1.28
N PRO A 481 -14.69 -45.45 -0.77
CA PRO A 481 -15.47 -46.32 0.10
C PRO A 481 -15.94 -47.58 -0.62
N THR A 482 -16.01 -48.66 0.13
CA THR A 482 -16.78 -49.83 -0.28
C THR A 482 -18.28 -49.53 -0.26
N ARG A 483 -19.08 -50.33 -0.98
CA ARG A 483 -20.55 -50.23 -0.94
C ARG A 483 -21.10 -50.33 0.49
N GLY A 484 -20.51 -51.18 1.34
CA GLY A 484 -20.89 -51.30 2.75
C GLY A 484 -20.67 -50.00 3.51
N GLN A 485 -19.44 -49.47 3.46
CA GLN A 485 -19.09 -48.21 4.13
C GLN A 485 -19.95 -47.02 3.67
N PHE A 486 -20.33 -46.98 2.38
CA PHE A 486 -21.20 -45.93 1.87
C PHE A 486 -22.63 -46.03 2.43
N ILE A 487 -23.18 -47.24 2.50
CA ILE A 487 -24.52 -47.48 3.07
C ILE A 487 -24.51 -47.21 4.57
N ASP A 488 -23.52 -47.73 5.29
CA ASP A 488 -23.38 -47.54 6.74
C ASP A 488 -23.34 -46.06 7.13
N GLU A 489 -22.83 -45.19 6.26
CA GLU A 489 -22.80 -43.74 6.50
C GLU A 489 -24.11 -43.04 6.17
N LEU A 490 -24.83 -43.50 5.16
CA LEU A 490 -26.15 -42.93 4.80
C LEU A 490 -27.26 -43.34 5.79
N ASP A 491 -27.06 -44.44 6.51
CA ASP A 491 -28.02 -44.96 7.50
C ASP A 491 -27.86 -44.33 8.91
N LYS A 492 -26.80 -43.54 9.14
CA LYS A 492 -26.58 -42.77 10.38
C LYS A 492 -27.42 -41.51 10.41
#